data_AF-A0AAU4JD53-F1
#
_entry.id   AF-A0AAU4JD53-F1
#
_cell.length_a   1.000
_cell.length_b   1.000
_cell.length_c   1.000
_cell.angle_alpha   90.00
_cell.angle_beta   90.00
_cell.angle_gamma   90.00
#
_symmetry.space_group_name_H-M   'P 1'
#
loop_
_entity.id
_entity.type
_entity.pdbx_description
1 polymer ?
#
loop_
_entity_poly.entity_id
_entity_poly.type
_entity_poly.pdbx_seq_one_letter_code
_entity_poly.pdbx_strand_id
1 'polypeptide(L)'
;MSTPPPRCNACQVNRVAWTKPRVDFCYDCLPGGPFPAPACRKCGSTDYFSQGQCGVCHPGAPMHPGSCRGCLAWGVYRAHNWHCWSCRWWQGHYPLGQCLYCGRTTRVGDSSACRLCLEQGRRLKEPDRAVDLGEANRFGQQLYLANLHAVRRGRRADWIASRRRRAQPPPVRFAPVRWRQLMLFRMPPNQAALKHRAATTDTEMFRFCDGVLRDHAAQHGWSRKQINDTARSLKLVQALQTTPGAKINASDVLELPSLGGTAASTMEILDAAGLLTDDRTTAIHRYFAAHVTALPPVMRAQVSTWFEVMLAGSKNKPRRMPRHPQTVHLHILGMAPIWQAWADRGIQSLAEISREDVATELPPPGANRCFAEQGLRGLFDILKARKQVFTNPARGLAATHSTRTIPMPLDTEMIREALNSDDPASALAVALVAFHALTGPQVQALALTDIQDGRLTIGNRSIPLAGPVRTRLAAYLDHRARTWPATINPHLFINRRTGPRTNRVGRGFPWTKLGVAPQALREDRILQEIHATGGDVRRICDLFGLTVAGAMRYATGLEPPEPTSRPASSSPTDDET
;
A
#
# COMPACT_ATOMS: atom_id res chain seq x y z
N MET A 1 49.17 -12.78 25.19
CA MET A 1 48.23 -11.72 24.75
C MET A 1 48.38 -10.56 25.69
N SER A 2 48.64 -9.36 25.18
CA SER A 2 48.76 -8.14 25.99
C SER A 2 47.43 -7.83 26.67
N THR A 3 47.47 -7.74 28.01
CA THR A 3 46.36 -7.27 28.85
C THR A 3 46.01 -5.83 28.46
N PRO A 4 44.72 -5.46 28.35
CA PRO A 4 44.35 -4.08 28.09
C PRO A 4 44.89 -3.17 29.20
N PRO A 5 45.32 -1.94 28.88
CA PRO A 5 45.65 -0.95 29.90
C PRO A 5 44.46 -0.76 30.87
N PRO A 6 44.69 -0.51 32.16
CA PRO A 6 43.62 -0.15 33.08
C PRO A 6 42.94 1.17 32.65
N ARG A 7 41.73 1.39 33.16
CA ARG A 7 41.03 2.67 32.98
C ARG A 7 41.66 3.72 33.87
N CYS A 8 41.58 4.98 33.46
CA CYS A 8 41.98 6.13 34.27
C CYS A 8 41.22 6.14 35.58
N ASN A 9 41.93 6.28 36.71
CA ASN A 9 41.33 6.25 38.04
C ASN A 9 40.33 7.40 38.26
N ALA A 10 40.53 8.55 37.60
CA ALA A 10 39.64 9.71 37.71
C ALA A 10 38.41 9.59 36.81
N CYS A 11 38.57 9.57 35.48
CA CYS A 11 37.41 9.64 34.57
C CYS A 11 36.73 8.29 34.30
N GLN A 12 37.42 7.15 34.52
CA GLN A 12 36.94 5.79 34.21
C GLN A 12 36.47 5.57 32.75
N VAL A 13 36.69 6.53 31.86
CA VAL A 13 36.35 6.51 30.43
C VAL A 13 37.61 6.21 29.62
N ASN A 14 38.62 7.06 29.74
CA ASN A 14 39.87 6.94 29.00
C ASN A 14 40.82 5.90 29.64
N ARG A 15 41.74 5.36 28.85
CA ARG A 15 42.80 4.49 29.37
C ARG A 15 43.92 5.34 29.97
N VAL A 16 44.65 4.74 30.90
CA VAL A 16 45.83 5.39 31.48
C VAL A 16 46.85 5.76 30.39
N ALA A 17 47.51 6.90 30.56
CA ALA A 17 48.50 7.40 29.61
C ALA A 17 49.66 6.40 29.46
N TRP A 18 50.22 5.89 30.55
CA TRP A 18 51.28 4.87 30.48
C TRP A 18 51.07 3.78 31.51
N THR A 19 51.24 2.54 31.08
CA THR A 19 51.36 1.41 32.03
C THR A 19 52.82 1.14 32.40
N LYS A 20 53.79 1.64 31.62
CA LYS A 20 55.24 1.61 31.90
C LYS A 20 55.91 2.88 31.33
N PRO A 21 56.48 3.77 32.18
CA PRO A 21 56.32 3.81 33.64
C PRO A 21 54.83 3.90 34.04
N ARG A 22 54.48 3.42 35.23
CA ARG A 22 53.08 3.35 35.66
C ARG A 22 52.55 4.75 35.95
N VAL A 23 51.47 5.11 35.25
CA VAL A 23 50.69 6.32 35.47
C VAL A 23 49.24 5.90 35.62
N ASP A 24 48.56 6.34 36.67
CA ASP A 24 47.18 5.90 36.96
C ASP A 24 46.11 6.81 36.33
N PHE A 25 46.51 7.83 35.56
CA PHE A 25 45.64 8.82 34.93
C PHE A 25 45.80 8.86 33.40
N CYS A 26 44.75 9.28 32.69
CA CYS A 26 44.83 9.64 31.27
C CYS A 26 45.35 11.09 31.10
N TYR A 27 45.70 11.47 29.87
CA TYR A 27 46.23 12.81 29.57
C TYR A 27 45.29 13.95 30.01
N ASP A 28 43.97 13.76 29.92
CA ASP A 28 42.99 14.76 30.36
C ASP A 28 42.89 14.91 31.89
N CYS A 29 43.32 13.88 32.64
CA CYS A 29 43.20 13.82 34.10
C CYS A 29 44.55 13.81 34.80
N LEU A 30 45.64 14.07 34.07
CA LEU A 30 46.97 14.16 34.66
C LEU A 30 47.02 15.38 35.60
N PRO A 31 47.67 15.26 36.79
CA PRO A 31 47.88 16.40 37.66
C PRO A 31 48.64 17.52 36.93
N GLY A 32 48.11 18.75 36.97
CA GLY A 32 48.68 19.90 36.24
C GLY A 32 47.92 20.32 34.99
N GLY A 33 46.84 19.62 34.61
CA GLY A 33 45.89 20.05 33.59
C GLY A 33 45.60 18.95 32.56
N PRO A 34 44.59 19.14 31.68
CA PRO A 34 44.47 18.30 30.51
C PRO A 34 45.66 18.58 29.59
N PHE A 35 46.51 17.57 29.38
CA PHE A 35 47.62 17.66 28.45
C PHE A 35 47.19 17.15 27.07
N PRO A 36 47.65 17.76 25.97
CA PRO A 36 47.43 17.20 24.65
C PRO A 36 48.16 15.85 24.55
N ALA A 37 47.42 14.79 24.22
CA ALA A 37 48.02 13.48 24.02
C ALA A 37 48.93 13.48 22.78
N PRO A 38 50.10 12.81 22.82
CA PRO A 38 51.00 12.76 21.70
C PRO A 38 50.42 11.94 20.55
N ALA A 39 50.84 12.23 19.32
CA ALA A 39 50.52 11.38 18.18
C ALA A 39 51.06 9.95 18.39
N CYS A 40 50.38 8.98 17.77
CA CYS A 40 50.78 7.58 17.78
C CYS A 40 52.19 7.42 17.20
N ARG A 41 53.12 6.90 18.00
CA ARG A 41 54.52 6.65 17.60
C ARG A 41 54.67 5.69 16.41
N LYS A 42 53.64 4.89 16.12
CA LYS A 42 53.66 3.88 15.05
C LYS A 42 53.04 4.35 13.73
N CYS A 43 52.00 5.19 13.78
CA CYS A 43 51.25 5.58 12.57
C CYS A 43 50.93 7.09 12.47
N GLY A 44 51.35 7.91 13.44
CA GLY A 44 51.10 9.35 13.45
C GLY A 44 49.66 9.78 13.77
N SER A 45 48.74 8.84 14.02
CA SER A 45 47.35 9.17 14.37
C SER A 45 47.24 9.99 15.66
N THR A 46 46.37 10.99 15.67
CA THR A 46 46.02 11.80 16.85
C THR A 46 45.05 11.11 17.81
N ASP A 47 44.48 9.97 17.43
CA ASP A 47 43.52 9.20 18.23
C ASP A 47 44.24 8.33 19.27
N TYR A 48 44.78 8.99 20.29
CA TYR A 48 45.61 8.38 21.32
C TYR A 48 44.84 7.36 22.18
N PHE A 49 45.44 6.20 22.43
CA PHE A 49 44.87 5.18 23.32
C PHE A 49 45.67 5.01 24.62
N SER A 50 46.93 4.57 24.54
CA SER A 50 47.82 4.37 25.70
C SER A 50 49.25 4.07 25.22
N GLN A 51 50.25 4.28 26.08
CA GLN A 51 51.68 4.02 25.81
C GLN A 51 52.22 4.63 24.50
N GLY A 52 51.73 5.81 24.11
CA GLY A 52 52.21 6.44 22.87
C GLY A 52 51.65 5.82 21.60
N GLN A 53 50.58 5.03 21.69
CA GLN A 53 49.98 4.32 20.55
C GLN A 53 48.47 4.56 20.49
N CYS A 54 47.91 4.55 19.27
CA CYS A 54 46.47 4.71 19.01
C CYS A 54 45.68 3.41 19.21
N GLY A 55 44.35 3.52 19.11
CA GLY A 55 43.41 2.41 19.27
C GLY A 55 43.55 1.25 18.26
N VAL A 56 44.29 1.46 17.17
CA VAL A 56 44.59 0.43 16.15
C VAL A 56 45.97 -0.19 16.36
N CYS A 57 46.97 0.62 16.69
CA CYS A 57 48.35 0.16 16.81
C CYS A 57 48.63 -0.57 18.12
N HIS A 58 47.96 -0.18 19.20
CA HIS A 58 48.21 -0.74 20.52
C HIS A 58 47.71 -2.20 20.64
N PRO A 59 48.56 -3.19 20.96
CA PRO A 59 48.18 -4.61 21.00
C PRO A 59 47.03 -4.96 21.97
N GLY A 60 46.85 -4.17 23.02
CA GLY A 60 45.75 -4.29 23.98
C GLY A 60 44.47 -3.56 23.58
N ALA A 61 44.47 -2.78 22.49
CA ALA A 61 43.34 -1.93 22.11
C ALA A 61 42.22 -2.72 21.41
N PRO A 62 40.96 -2.27 21.52
CA PRO A 62 39.82 -2.95 20.91
C PRO A 62 39.93 -3.09 19.38
N MET A 63 40.45 -2.07 18.69
CA MET A 63 40.54 -2.03 17.23
C MET A 63 41.85 -2.60 16.69
N HIS A 64 42.65 -3.27 17.53
CA HIS A 64 43.88 -3.89 17.09
C HIS A 64 43.61 -5.02 16.06
N PRO A 65 44.07 -4.89 14.81
CA PRO A 65 43.79 -5.86 13.76
C PRO A 65 44.62 -7.13 13.95
N GLY A 66 44.08 -8.26 13.50
CA GLY A 66 44.79 -9.53 13.47
C GLY A 66 44.09 -10.55 12.58
N SER A 67 44.56 -11.80 12.67
CA SER A 67 43.98 -12.94 11.96
C SER A 67 42.87 -13.60 12.78
N CYS A 68 41.83 -14.05 12.09
CA CYS A 68 40.71 -14.75 12.70
C CYS A 68 41.16 -16.06 13.33
N ARG A 69 40.87 -16.28 14.63
CA ARG A 69 41.30 -17.50 15.33
C ARG A 69 40.70 -18.78 14.74
N GLY A 70 39.48 -18.70 14.22
CA GLY A 70 38.84 -19.84 13.55
C GLY A 70 39.44 -20.10 12.17
N CYS A 71 39.26 -19.13 11.26
CA CYS A 71 39.47 -19.36 9.83
C CYS A 71 40.70 -18.66 9.23
N LEU A 72 41.55 -18.05 10.06
CA LEU A 72 42.78 -17.33 9.69
C LEU A 72 42.60 -16.15 8.73
N ALA A 73 41.36 -15.73 8.46
CA ALA A 73 41.09 -14.53 7.68
C ALA A 73 41.68 -13.28 8.36
N TRP A 74 42.39 -12.44 7.61
CA TRP A 74 43.02 -11.24 8.16
C TRP A 74 42.03 -10.06 8.20
N GLY A 75 42.18 -9.16 9.18
CA GLY A 75 41.36 -7.95 9.30
C GLY A 75 40.21 -8.06 10.31
N VAL A 76 40.37 -8.87 11.36
CA VAL A 76 39.46 -8.90 12.51
C VAL A 76 40.04 -8.13 13.69
N TYR A 77 39.17 -7.65 14.58
CA TYR A 77 39.57 -6.82 15.72
C TYR A 77 39.52 -7.57 17.04
N ARG A 78 40.37 -7.15 18.00
CA ARG A 78 40.40 -7.64 19.38
C ARG A 78 39.05 -7.52 20.09
N ALA A 79 38.30 -6.46 19.83
CA ALA A 79 36.96 -6.22 20.39
C ALA A 79 35.98 -7.39 20.15
N HIS A 80 36.22 -8.18 19.10
CA HIS A 80 35.43 -9.35 18.75
C HIS A 80 36.22 -10.65 18.97
N ASN A 81 37.14 -10.66 19.93
CA ASN A 81 38.01 -11.78 20.27
C ASN A 81 38.75 -12.36 19.04
N TRP A 82 39.08 -11.50 18.06
CA TRP A 82 39.64 -11.90 16.78
C TRP A 82 38.86 -13.03 16.08
N HIS A 83 37.52 -12.92 16.05
CA HIS A 83 36.66 -13.77 15.23
C HIS A 83 35.96 -12.93 14.16
N CYS A 84 35.93 -13.42 12.92
CA CYS A 84 35.07 -12.83 11.88
C CYS A 84 33.60 -13.14 12.17
N TRP A 85 32.67 -12.38 11.61
CA TRP A 85 31.23 -12.55 11.84
C TRP A 85 30.78 -13.98 11.57
N SER A 86 31.29 -14.53 10.47
CA SER A 86 30.93 -15.86 10.06
C SER A 86 31.53 -16.95 10.95
N CYS A 87 32.71 -16.75 11.54
CA CYS A 87 33.28 -17.67 12.54
C CYS A 87 32.57 -17.59 13.90
N ARG A 88 32.05 -16.42 14.29
CA ARG A 88 31.22 -16.28 15.50
C ARG A 88 29.95 -17.13 15.38
N TRP A 89 29.28 -17.06 14.23
CA TRP A 89 28.14 -17.93 13.95
C TRP A 89 28.55 -19.42 13.92
N TRP A 90 29.66 -19.72 13.23
CA TRP A 90 30.19 -21.08 13.09
C TRP A 90 30.48 -21.77 14.42
N GLN A 91 30.94 -21.02 15.43
CA GLN A 91 31.19 -21.54 16.78
C GLN A 91 29.95 -22.08 17.48
N GLY A 92 28.78 -21.48 17.23
CA GLY A 92 27.52 -21.92 17.83
C GLY A 92 26.88 -23.13 17.14
N HIS A 93 27.35 -23.50 15.95
CA HIS A 93 26.69 -24.49 15.08
C HIS A 93 27.50 -25.75 14.85
N TYR A 94 28.81 -25.72 15.10
CA TYR A 94 29.70 -26.82 14.77
C TYR A 94 30.62 -27.21 15.94
N PRO A 95 30.98 -28.49 16.10
CA PRO A 95 31.83 -28.96 17.21
C PRO A 95 33.32 -28.62 16.98
N LEU A 96 34.12 -28.65 18.06
CA LEU A 96 35.59 -28.67 17.95
C LEU A 96 36.01 -30.05 17.45
N GLY A 97 36.92 -30.09 16.48
CA GLY A 97 37.48 -31.31 15.93
C GLY A 97 38.75 -31.03 15.14
N GLN A 98 39.35 -32.07 14.60
CA GLN A 98 40.52 -31.95 13.71
C GLN A 98 40.04 -31.85 12.26
N CYS A 99 40.50 -30.81 11.55
CA CYS A 99 40.17 -30.67 10.12
C CYS A 99 40.85 -31.79 9.32
N LEU A 100 40.08 -32.52 8.52
CA LEU A 100 40.60 -33.61 7.65
C LEU A 100 41.63 -33.12 6.63
N TYR A 101 41.54 -31.85 6.20
CA TYR A 101 42.34 -31.32 5.09
C TYR A 101 43.60 -30.57 5.52
N CYS A 102 43.53 -29.78 6.59
CA CYS A 102 44.67 -28.98 7.06
C CYS A 102 45.19 -29.39 8.43
N GLY A 103 44.63 -30.44 9.04
CA GLY A 103 45.06 -30.98 10.34
C GLY A 103 44.82 -30.07 11.55
N ARG A 104 44.32 -28.83 11.35
CA ARG A 104 44.11 -27.86 12.44
C ARG A 104 42.98 -28.30 13.36
N THR A 105 43.24 -28.25 14.66
CA THR A 105 42.21 -28.38 15.70
C THR A 105 41.37 -27.10 15.76
N THR A 106 40.15 -27.16 15.23
CA THR A 106 39.24 -26.02 15.15
C THR A 106 37.78 -26.48 14.97
N ARG A 107 36.85 -25.55 14.74
CA ARG A 107 35.44 -25.88 14.52
C ARG A 107 35.24 -26.43 13.10
N VAL A 108 34.81 -27.68 12.98
CA VAL A 108 34.68 -28.41 11.70
C VAL A 108 33.22 -28.58 11.30
N GLY A 109 32.91 -28.32 10.03
CA GLY A 109 31.56 -28.49 9.47
C GLY A 109 31.23 -29.96 9.17
N ASP A 110 30.06 -30.19 8.58
CA ASP A 110 29.53 -31.53 8.26
C ASP A 110 30.45 -32.37 7.36
N SER A 111 31.30 -31.72 6.55
CA SER A 111 32.28 -32.37 5.69
C SER A 111 33.65 -32.59 6.37
N SER A 112 33.71 -32.57 7.70
CA SER A 112 34.95 -32.61 8.52
C SER A 112 36.01 -31.58 8.12
N ALA A 113 35.59 -30.50 7.46
CA ALA A 113 36.44 -29.42 6.98
C ALA A 113 36.32 -28.20 7.89
N CYS A 114 37.45 -27.57 8.21
CA CYS A 114 37.41 -26.27 8.84
C CYS A 114 36.98 -25.20 7.85
N ARG A 115 36.51 -24.08 8.39
CA ARG A 115 36.06 -22.95 7.59
C ARG A 115 37.12 -22.43 6.60
N LEU A 116 38.40 -22.44 6.97
CA LEU A 116 39.49 -22.03 6.08
C LEU A 116 39.53 -22.89 4.81
N CYS A 117 39.48 -24.21 4.96
CA CYS A 117 39.50 -25.15 3.84
C CYS A 117 38.24 -25.07 2.97
N LEU A 118 37.09 -24.78 3.58
CA LEU A 118 35.83 -24.56 2.86
C LEU A 118 35.87 -23.28 2.02
N GLU A 119 36.42 -22.18 2.53
CA GLU A 119 36.54 -20.94 1.76
C GLU A 119 37.56 -21.08 0.61
N GLN A 120 38.65 -21.83 0.81
CA GLN A 120 39.59 -22.17 -0.26
C GLN A 120 38.90 -22.98 -1.37
N GLY A 121 38.12 -24.01 -1.01
CA GLY A 121 37.32 -24.77 -1.97
C GLY A 121 36.31 -23.91 -2.73
N ARG A 122 35.62 -23.00 -2.04
CA ARG A 122 34.70 -22.04 -2.69
C ARG A 122 35.41 -21.10 -3.66
N ARG A 123 36.65 -20.72 -3.36
CA ARG A 123 37.46 -19.83 -4.22
C ARG A 123 37.86 -20.52 -5.53
N LEU A 124 38.15 -21.81 -5.47
CA LEU A 124 38.56 -22.64 -6.61
C LEU A 124 37.37 -23.30 -7.32
N LYS A 125 36.13 -23.07 -6.85
CA LYS A 125 34.93 -23.64 -7.46
C LYS A 125 34.72 -23.14 -8.89
N GLU A 126 34.70 -24.07 -9.83
CA GLU A 126 34.23 -23.84 -11.20
C GLU A 126 32.69 -23.89 -11.26
N PRO A 127 32.06 -23.14 -12.19
CA PRO A 127 30.63 -23.28 -12.47
C PRO A 127 30.30 -24.75 -12.82
N ASP A 128 29.17 -25.25 -12.30
CA ASP A 128 28.61 -26.57 -12.62
C ASP A 128 29.43 -27.81 -12.22
N ARG A 129 30.52 -27.64 -11.46
CA ARG A 129 31.30 -28.75 -10.87
C ARG A 129 31.23 -28.77 -9.35
N ALA A 130 31.16 -29.97 -8.77
CA ALA A 130 31.32 -30.16 -7.33
C ALA A 130 32.77 -29.83 -6.92
N VAL A 131 32.94 -29.24 -5.73
CA VAL A 131 34.26 -28.83 -5.23
C VAL A 131 34.92 -30.02 -4.54
N ASP A 132 36.07 -30.46 -5.06
CA ASP A 132 36.96 -31.37 -4.34
C ASP A 132 37.79 -30.57 -3.32
N LEU A 133 37.49 -30.75 -2.03
CA LEU A 133 38.19 -30.06 -0.96
C LEU A 133 39.61 -30.60 -0.72
N GLY A 134 39.90 -31.84 -1.08
CA GLY A 134 41.24 -32.43 -1.00
C GLY A 134 42.18 -31.74 -1.97
N GLU A 135 41.79 -31.75 -3.25
CA GLU A 135 42.58 -31.09 -4.31
C GLU A 135 42.68 -29.58 -4.08
N ALA A 136 41.59 -28.92 -3.67
CA ALA A 136 41.58 -27.47 -3.43
C ALA A 136 42.52 -27.01 -2.31
N ASN A 137 42.87 -27.90 -1.37
CA ASN A 137 43.71 -27.59 -0.21
C ASN A 137 45.12 -28.19 -0.30
N ARG A 138 45.42 -28.97 -1.35
CA ARG A 138 46.68 -29.70 -1.53
C ARG A 138 47.92 -28.81 -1.48
N PHE A 139 47.85 -27.63 -2.09
CA PHE A 139 48.97 -26.67 -2.18
C PHE A 139 48.90 -25.53 -1.15
N GLY A 140 48.12 -25.72 -0.08
CA GLY A 140 47.88 -24.70 0.93
C GLY A 140 46.71 -23.78 0.61
N GLN A 141 46.42 -22.86 1.53
CA GLN A 141 45.27 -21.95 1.44
C GLN A 141 45.70 -20.52 1.18
N GLN A 142 44.97 -19.81 0.33
CA GLN A 142 45.26 -18.42 0.02
C GLN A 142 44.79 -17.51 1.15
N LEU A 143 45.61 -16.53 1.52
CA LEU A 143 45.21 -15.45 2.43
C LEU A 143 43.96 -14.74 1.89
N TYR A 144 43.00 -14.49 2.78
CA TYR A 144 41.78 -13.76 2.46
C TYR A 144 41.38 -12.85 3.62
N LEU A 145 40.62 -11.81 3.27
CA LEU A 145 40.19 -10.77 4.21
C LEU A 145 38.88 -11.18 4.87
N ALA A 146 38.78 -10.95 6.17
CA ALA A 146 37.59 -11.21 6.95
C ALA A 146 36.42 -10.32 6.51
N ASN A 147 35.21 -10.85 6.59
CA ASN A 147 33.94 -10.12 6.35
C ASN A 147 33.79 -9.54 4.92
N LEU A 148 34.65 -9.90 3.97
CA LEU A 148 34.40 -9.65 2.56
C LEU A 148 33.60 -10.81 1.98
N HIS A 149 32.34 -10.55 1.65
CA HIS A 149 31.58 -11.48 0.82
C HIS A 149 32.21 -11.49 -0.57
N ALA A 150 32.78 -12.62 -0.99
CA ALA A 150 33.21 -12.79 -2.36
C ALA A 150 32.01 -12.54 -3.29
N VAL A 151 32.02 -11.41 -4.00
CA VAL A 151 31.12 -11.20 -5.13
C VAL A 151 31.45 -12.31 -6.11
N ARG A 152 30.55 -13.30 -6.25
CA ARG A 152 30.68 -14.43 -7.20
C ARG A 152 31.26 -13.90 -8.51
N ARG A 153 32.41 -14.43 -8.98
CA ARG A 153 33.07 -13.95 -10.20
C ARG A 153 32.13 -13.94 -11.42
N GLY A 154 31.14 -14.85 -11.48
CA GLY A 154 30.07 -14.79 -12.49
C GLY A 154 29.25 -13.50 -12.46
N ARG A 155 28.92 -12.97 -11.27
CA ARG A 155 28.14 -11.73 -11.14
C ARG A 155 28.88 -10.48 -11.58
N ARG A 156 30.22 -10.44 -11.57
CA ARG A 156 30.97 -9.25 -12.01
C ARG A 156 31.08 -9.19 -13.53
N ALA A 157 31.22 -10.34 -14.21
CA ALA A 157 31.10 -10.42 -15.66
C ALA A 157 29.68 -10.05 -16.11
N ASP A 158 28.64 -10.57 -15.42
CA ASP A 158 27.24 -10.17 -15.67
C ASP A 158 26.99 -8.68 -15.36
N TRP A 159 27.64 -8.12 -14.34
CA TRP A 159 27.52 -6.70 -13.98
C TRP A 159 28.24 -5.79 -14.99
N ILE A 160 29.41 -6.17 -15.50
CA ILE A 160 30.12 -5.43 -16.56
C ILE A 160 29.40 -5.58 -17.91
N ALA A 161 28.90 -6.78 -18.23
CA ALA A 161 28.10 -7.03 -19.43
C ALA A 161 26.74 -6.30 -19.39
N SER A 162 26.06 -6.25 -18.24
CA SER A 162 24.83 -5.46 -18.06
C SER A 162 25.08 -3.95 -18.07
N ARG A 163 26.28 -3.49 -17.67
CA ARG A 163 26.68 -2.09 -17.80
C ARG A 163 27.08 -1.72 -19.23
N ARG A 164 27.63 -2.66 -20.02
CA ARG A 164 27.84 -2.50 -21.47
C ARG A 164 26.53 -2.59 -22.27
N ARG A 165 25.54 -3.36 -21.81
CA ARG A 165 24.13 -3.35 -22.29
C ARG A 165 23.30 -2.15 -21.78
N ARG A 166 23.94 -1.09 -21.27
CA ARG A 166 23.28 0.22 -21.08
C ARG A 166 23.29 1.09 -22.34
N ALA A 167 23.82 0.60 -23.46
CA ALA A 167 23.21 0.98 -24.73
C ALA A 167 21.77 0.43 -24.68
N GLN A 168 20.78 1.30 -24.57
CA GLN A 168 19.39 0.89 -24.72
C GLN A 168 19.32 0.03 -25.99
N PRO A 169 18.90 -1.25 -25.92
CA PRO A 169 18.66 -2.01 -27.13
C PRO A 169 17.70 -1.17 -28.00
N PRO A 170 17.89 -1.13 -29.32
CA PRO A 170 16.99 -0.41 -30.20
C PRO A 170 15.55 -0.84 -29.88
N PRO A 171 14.57 0.07 -29.92
CA PRO A 171 13.20 -0.22 -29.51
C PRO A 171 12.71 -1.45 -30.29
N VAL A 172 12.58 -2.57 -29.59
CA VAL A 172 12.05 -3.81 -30.15
C VAL A 172 10.59 -3.54 -30.46
N ARG A 173 10.22 -3.47 -31.74
CA ARG A 173 8.81 -3.37 -32.12
C ARG A 173 8.22 -4.76 -32.06
N PHE A 174 7.33 -5.00 -31.10
CA PHE A 174 6.61 -6.27 -30.97
C PHE A 174 5.15 -6.11 -31.41
N ALA A 175 4.68 -7.01 -32.28
CA ALA A 175 3.27 -7.09 -32.67
C ALA A 175 2.67 -8.41 -32.13
N PRO A 176 1.60 -8.36 -31.31
CA PRO A 176 0.99 -9.58 -30.81
C PRO A 176 0.32 -10.37 -31.93
N VAL A 177 0.35 -11.70 -31.82
CA VAL A 177 -0.40 -12.55 -32.75
C VAL A 177 -1.91 -12.31 -32.59
N ARG A 178 -2.65 -12.37 -33.70
CA ARG A 178 -4.09 -12.08 -33.75
C ARG A 178 -4.99 -13.25 -33.37
N TRP A 179 -4.41 -14.43 -33.19
CA TRP A 179 -5.13 -15.64 -32.82
C TRP A 179 -4.75 -16.07 -31.40
N ARG A 180 -5.62 -16.84 -30.76
CA ARG A 180 -5.37 -17.43 -29.45
C ARG A 180 -5.98 -18.81 -29.41
N GLN A 181 -5.22 -19.77 -28.91
CA GLN A 181 -5.73 -21.10 -28.64
C GLN A 181 -6.66 -21.05 -27.42
N LEU A 182 -7.91 -21.46 -27.60
CA LEU A 182 -8.85 -21.62 -26.50
C LEU A 182 -8.42 -22.82 -25.64
N MET A 183 -8.41 -22.64 -24.33
CA MET A 183 -8.13 -23.71 -23.38
C MET A 183 -9.39 -24.55 -23.21
N LEU A 184 -9.28 -25.86 -23.42
CA LEU A 184 -10.40 -26.79 -23.17
C LEU A 184 -10.69 -26.92 -21.67
N PHE A 185 -9.64 -27.03 -20.84
CA PHE A 185 -9.71 -26.99 -19.39
C PHE A 185 -8.40 -26.42 -18.81
N ARG A 186 -8.44 -25.88 -17.58
CA ARG A 186 -7.27 -25.30 -16.92
C ARG A 186 -6.56 -26.38 -16.08
N MET A 187 -5.35 -26.74 -16.48
CA MET A 187 -4.49 -27.63 -15.68
C MET A 187 -3.50 -26.78 -14.86
N PRO A 188 -3.48 -26.89 -13.51
CA PRO A 188 -2.52 -26.18 -12.70
C PRO A 188 -1.09 -26.55 -13.10
N PRO A 189 -0.21 -25.57 -13.38
CA PRO A 189 1.15 -25.86 -13.78
C PRO A 189 1.96 -26.36 -12.58
N ASN A 190 2.88 -27.31 -12.81
CA ASN A 190 3.90 -27.63 -11.82
C ASN A 190 4.74 -26.36 -11.56
N GLN A 191 4.64 -25.81 -10.35
CA GLN A 191 5.24 -24.52 -10.02
C GLN A 191 6.76 -24.51 -10.15
N ALA A 192 7.44 -25.62 -9.85
CA ALA A 192 8.90 -25.71 -9.94
C ALA A 192 9.34 -25.67 -11.40
N ALA A 193 8.69 -26.46 -12.26
CA ALA A 193 8.95 -26.46 -13.71
C ALA A 193 8.64 -25.09 -14.34
N LEU A 194 7.55 -24.45 -13.91
CA LEU A 194 7.18 -23.11 -14.38
C LEU A 194 8.23 -22.07 -14.00
N LYS A 195 8.67 -22.05 -12.73
CA LYS A 195 9.71 -21.11 -12.26
C LYS A 195 11.03 -21.32 -13.00
N HIS A 196 11.39 -22.58 -13.30
CA HIS A 196 12.56 -22.89 -14.10
C HIS A 196 12.44 -22.34 -15.54
N ARG A 197 11.32 -22.58 -16.22
CA ARG A 197 11.04 -22.01 -17.56
C ARG A 197 11.05 -20.48 -17.55
N ALA A 198 10.44 -19.87 -16.54
CA ALA A 198 10.41 -18.43 -16.39
C ALA A 198 11.82 -17.84 -16.18
N ALA A 199 12.71 -18.55 -15.47
CA ALA A 199 14.09 -18.08 -15.27
C ALA A 199 14.87 -17.96 -16.59
N THR A 200 14.64 -18.88 -17.53
CA THR A 200 15.30 -18.90 -18.85
C THR A 200 14.52 -18.15 -19.94
N THR A 201 13.32 -17.63 -19.65
CA THR A 201 12.50 -16.89 -20.61
C THR A 201 13.19 -15.58 -21.01
N ASP A 202 13.49 -15.47 -22.31
CA ASP A 202 14.02 -14.28 -22.99
C ASP A 202 13.40 -14.16 -24.40
N THR A 203 12.09 -13.96 -24.42
CA THR A 203 11.29 -13.79 -25.65
C THR A 203 11.36 -12.34 -26.15
N GLU A 204 11.05 -12.13 -27.42
CA GLU A 204 10.89 -10.78 -27.98
C GLU A 204 9.84 -9.95 -27.22
N MET A 205 8.71 -10.58 -26.90
CA MET A 205 7.65 -9.99 -26.07
C MET A 205 8.17 -9.54 -24.69
N PHE A 206 9.00 -10.34 -24.02
CA PHE A 206 9.61 -9.95 -22.75
C PHE A 206 10.55 -8.76 -22.91
N ARG A 207 11.44 -8.75 -23.92
CA ARG A 207 12.36 -7.63 -24.15
C ARG A 207 11.62 -6.33 -24.42
N PHE A 208 10.53 -6.39 -25.19
CA PHE A 208 9.63 -5.25 -25.40
C PHE A 208 9.00 -4.77 -24.09
N CYS A 209 8.37 -5.67 -23.33
CA CYS A 209 7.75 -5.33 -22.04
C CYS A 209 8.78 -4.80 -21.00
N ASP A 210 10.00 -5.31 -21.04
CA ASP A 210 11.10 -4.90 -20.15
C ASP A 210 11.62 -3.48 -20.50
N GLY A 211 11.55 -3.07 -21.77
CA GLY A 211 11.71 -1.68 -22.19
C GLY A 211 10.63 -0.78 -21.59
N VAL A 212 9.35 -1.11 -21.84
CA VAL A 212 8.19 -0.38 -21.32
C VAL A 212 8.21 -0.30 -19.78
N LEU A 213 8.58 -1.40 -19.11
CA LEU A 213 8.74 -1.45 -17.66
C LEU A 213 9.78 -0.44 -17.17
N ARG A 214 10.92 -0.31 -17.83
CA ARG A 214 11.97 0.63 -17.42
C ARG A 214 11.53 2.07 -17.57
N ASP A 215 10.89 2.40 -18.69
CA ASP A 215 10.40 3.75 -18.96
C ASP A 215 9.28 4.12 -17.98
N HIS A 216 8.31 3.23 -17.78
CA HIS A 216 7.24 3.39 -16.80
C HIS A 216 7.79 3.52 -15.38
N ALA A 217 8.74 2.66 -14.99
CA ALA A 217 9.37 2.72 -13.67
C ALA A 217 10.13 4.02 -13.43
N ALA A 218 10.80 4.55 -14.45
CA ALA A 218 11.51 5.83 -14.36
C ALA A 218 10.54 7.00 -14.18
N GLN A 219 9.44 7.01 -14.93
CA GLN A 219 8.39 8.04 -14.83
C GLN A 219 7.65 7.99 -13.48
N HIS A 220 7.39 6.79 -12.96
CA HIS A 220 6.58 6.60 -11.75
C HIS A 220 7.41 6.40 -10.45
N GLY A 221 8.74 6.57 -10.51
CA GLY A 221 9.61 6.49 -9.34
C GLY A 221 9.64 5.11 -8.68
N TRP A 222 9.50 4.02 -9.44
CA TRP A 222 9.42 2.68 -8.88
C TRP A 222 10.73 2.23 -8.22
N SER A 223 10.61 1.59 -7.05
CA SER A 223 11.76 1.01 -6.36
C SER A 223 12.39 -0.13 -7.17
N ARG A 224 13.70 -0.36 -6.98
CA ARG A 224 14.42 -1.48 -7.61
C ARG A 224 13.76 -2.84 -7.35
N LYS A 225 13.21 -3.03 -6.15
CA LYS A 225 12.47 -4.24 -5.77
C LYS A 225 11.23 -4.41 -6.64
N GLN A 226 10.41 -3.38 -6.77
CA GLN A 226 9.19 -3.41 -7.57
C GLN A 226 9.48 -3.68 -9.06
N ILE A 227 10.54 -3.09 -9.62
CA ILE A 227 10.99 -3.36 -10.99
C ILE A 227 11.32 -4.85 -11.15
N ASN A 228 12.14 -5.40 -10.26
CA ASN A 228 12.56 -6.80 -10.32
C ASN A 228 11.39 -7.79 -10.14
N ASP A 229 10.49 -7.51 -9.20
CA ASP A 229 9.30 -8.34 -8.96
C ASP A 229 8.34 -8.30 -10.16
N THR A 230 8.18 -7.14 -10.81
CA THR A 230 7.35 -6.99 -12.02
C THR A 230 7.99 -7.69 -13.21
N ALA A 231 9.31 -7.56 -13.40
CA ALA A 231 10.04 -8.27 -14.46
C ALA A 231 9.93 -9.80 -14.30
N ARG A 232 10.05 -10.32 -13.08
CA ARG A 232 9.83 -11.76 -12.79
C ARG A 232 8.40 -12.18 -13.14
N SER A 233 7.42 -11.35 -12.80
CA SER A 233 6.00 -11.59 -13.06
C SER A 233 5.68 -11.60 -14.56
N LEU A 234 6.31 -10.72 -15.34
CA LEU A 234 6.22 -10.71 -16.81
C LEU A 234 6.80 -11.99 -17.43
N LYS A 235 7.90 -12.52 -16.90
CA LYS A 235 8.45 -13.81 -17.34
C LYS A 235 7.53 -14.98 -16.97
N LEU A 236 6.95 -14.97 -15.76
CA LEU A 236 6.01 -16.00 -15.32
C LEU A 236 4.77 -16.06 -16.21
N VAL A 237 4.13 -14.92 -16.46
CA VAL A 237 2.89 -14.91 -17.28
C VAL A 237 3.15 -15.32 -18.72
N GLN A 238 4.33 -15.01 -19.27
CA GLN A 238 4.72 -15.48 -20.60
C GLN A 238 5.04 -16.98 -20.62
N ALA A 239 5.67 -17.51 -19.58
CA ALA A 239 5.91 -18.94 -19.45
C ALA A 239 4.59 -19.75 -19.30
N LEU A 240 3.52 -19.11 -18.82
CA LEU A 240 2.16 -19.67 -18.74
C LEU A 240 1.37 -19.59 -20.06
N GLN A 241 1.83 -18.82 -21.05
CA GLN A 241 1.07 -18.66 -22.29
C GLN A 241 0.95 -19.98 -23.04
N THR A 242 -0.30 -20.35 -23.35
CA THR A 242 -0.61 -21.43 -24.30
C THR A 242 -0.29 -21.01 -25.72
N THR A 243 -0.53 -19.74 -26.06
CA THR A 243 -0.21 -19.15 -27.37
C THR A 243 0.89 -18.13 -27.19
N PRO A 244 2.17 -18.50 -27.44
CA PRO A 244 3.29 -17.57 -27.35
C PRO A 244 3.07 -16.32 -28.20
N GLY A 245 3.24 -15.15 -27.59
CA GLY A 245 3.14 -13.87 -28.27
C GLY A 245 1.72 -13.32 -28.43
N ALA A 246 0.69 -14.00 -27.92
CA ALA A 246 -0.66 -13.44 -27.87
C ALA A 246 -0.79 -12.38 -26.77
N LYS A 247 -1.83 -11.55 -26.86
CA LYS A 247 -2.23 -10.68 -25.74
C LYS A 247 -2.57 -11.51 -24.50
N ILE A 248 -2.26 -10.96 -23.32
CA ILE A 248 -2.44 -11.60 -22.03
C ILE A 248 -3.77 -11.14 -21.43
N ASN A 249 -4.55 -12.07 -20.89
CA ASN A 249 -5.80 -11.73 -20.22
C ASN A 249 -5.54 -11.24 -18.79
N ALA A 250 -6.30 -10.25 -18.33
CA ALA A 250 -6.22 -9.77 -16.96
C ALA A 250 -6.54 -10.88 -15.94
N SER A 251 -7.44 -11.82 -16.28
CA SER A 251 -7.70 -13.02 -15.48
C SER A 251 -6.46 -13.89 -15.24
N ASP A 252 -5.59 -14.07 -16.25
CA ASP A 252 -4.34 -14.83 -16.12
C ASP A 252 -3.33 -14.10 -15.21
N VAL A 253 -3.27 -12.77 -15.31
CA VAL A 253 -2.38 -11.94 -14.48
C VAL A 253 -2.81 -11.96 -13.00
N LEU A 254 -4.11 -12.06 -12.73
CA LEU A 254 -4.65 -12.17 -11.38
C LEU A 254 -4.25 -13.47 -10.66
N GLU A 255 -3.82 -14.51 -11.38
CA GLU A 255 -3.33 -15.76 -10.78
C GLU A 255 -1.89 -15.68 -10.28
N LEU A 256 -1.11 -14.71 -10.78
CA LEU A 256 0.32 -14.55 -10.46
C LEU A 256 0.65 -14.53 -8.95
N PRO A 257 -0.15 -13.92 -8.05
CA PRO A 257 0.13 -13.95 -6.62
C PRO A 257 0.25 -15.36 -6.06
N SER A 258 -0.53 -16.32 -6.55
CA SER A 258 -0.43 -17.74 -6.12
C SER A 258 0.89 -18.39 -6.57
N LEU A 259 1.54 -17.81 -7.58
CA LEU A 259 2.81 -18.25 -8.16
C LEU A 259 4.01 -17.43 -7.65
N GLY A 260 3.79 -16.49 -6.73
CA GLY A 260 4.82 -15.60 -6.18
C GLY A 260 5.15 -14.38 -7.06
N GLY A 261 4.25 -14.01 -7.97
CA GLY A 261 4.31 -12.78 -8.78
C GLY A 261 3.39 -11.66 -8.29
N THR A 262 3.38 -10.54 -8.99
CA THR A 262 2.61 -9.33 -8.66
C THR A 262 1.58 -9.02 -9.74
N ALA A 263 0.28 -9.06 -9.44
CA ALA A 263 -0.75 -8.82 -10.45
C ALA A 263 -0.85 -7.33 -10.88
N ALA A 264 -0.98 -6.40 -9.92
CA ALA A 264 -1.29 -5.00 -10.23
C ALA A 264 -0.24 -4.31 -11.11
N SER A 265 1.03 -4.37 -10.71
CA SER A 265 2.14 -3.77 -11.47
C SER A 265 2.33 -4.46 -12.83
N THR A 266 2.06 -5.76 -12.92
CA THR A 266 2.15 -6.48 -14.21
C THR A 266 1.02 -6.09 -15.16
N MET A 267 -0.21 -5.93 -14.66
CA MET A 267 -1.30 -5.38 -15.48
C MET A 267 -0.97 -3.98 -16.00
N GLU A 268 -0.41 -3.11 -15.16
CA GLU A 268 -0.01 -1.74 -15.57
C GLU A 268 0.99 -1.75 -16.72
N ILE A 269 2.01 -2.61 -16.66
CA ILE A 269 3.00 -2.70 -17.75
C ILE A 269 2.39 -3.33 -19.00
N LEU A 270 1.57 -4.36 -18.87
CA LEU A 270 0.93 -4.99 -20.02
C LEU A 270 -0.07 -4.06 -20.71
N ASP A 271 -0.79 -3.24 -19.95
CA ASP A 271 -1.70 -2.22 -20.46
C ASP A 271 -0.92 -1.11 -21.18
N ALA A 272 0.14 -0.57 -20.55
CA ALA A 272 1.04 0.40 -21.16
C ALA A 272 1.73 -0.13 -22.44
N ALA A 273 1.99 -1.43 -22.51
CA ALA A 273 2.55 -2.10 -23.68
C ALA A 273 1.49 -2.44 -24.76
N GLY A 274 0.19 -2.21 -24.50
CA GLY A 274 -0.91 -2.58 -25.41
C GLY A 274 -1.15 -4.10 -25.53
N LEU A 275 -0.62 -4.89 -24.58
CA LEU A 275 -0.62 -6.35 -24.56
C LEU A 275 -1.61 -6.95 -23.55
N LEU A 276 -2.33 -6.13 -22.80
CA LEU A 276 -3.40 -6.57 -21.90
C LEU A 276 -4.75 -6.64 -22.63
N THR A 277 -5.48 -7.73 -22.39
CA THR A 277 -6.92 -7.83 -22.65
C THR A 277 -7.62 -7.83 -21.29
N ASP A 278 -8.37 -6.77 -20.98
CA ASP A 278 -9.14 -6.71 -19.74
C ASP A 278 -10.44 -7.50 -19.86
N ASP A 279 -10.36 -8.80 -19.58
CA ASP A 279 -11.48 -9.75 -19.57
C ASP A 279 -12.17 -9.85 -18.19
N ARG A 280 -11.85 -8.94 -17.25
CA ARG A 280 -12.41 -9.01 -15.90
C ARG A 280 -13.89 -8.61 -15.92
N THR A 281 -14.73 -9.53 -15.46
CA THR A 281 -16.12 -9.20 -15.12
C THR A 281 -16.15 -8.28 -13.90
N THR A 282 -16.73 -7.09 -14.04
CA THR A 282 -16.85 -6.14 -12.93
C THR A 282 -17.70 -6.73 -11.79
N ALA A 283 -17.49 -6.24 -10.57
CA ALA A 283 -18.19 -6.76 -9.40
C ALA A 283 -19.72 -6.69 -9.55
N ILE A 284 -20.24 -5.65 -10.19
CA ILE A 284 -21.68 -5.49 -10.41
C ILE A 284 -22.24 -6.47 -11.44
N HIS A 285 -21.50 -6.78 -12.51
CA HIS A 285 -21.91 -7.80 -13.46
C HIS A 285 -21.94 -9.19 -12.82
N ARG A 286 -20.95 -9.52 -11.97
CA ARG A 286 -20.97 -10.78 -11.19
C ARG A 286 -22.14 -10.84 -10.22
N TYR A 287 -22.38 -9.75 -9.49
CA TYR A 287 -23.51 -9.64 -8.56
C TYR A 287 -24.83 -9.81 -9.29
N PHE A 288 -25.01 -9.16 -10.45
CA PHE A 288 -26.19 -9.31 -11.28
C PHE A 288 -26.39 -10.76 -11.76
N ALA A 289 -25.35 -11.37 -12.35
CA ALA A 289 -25.40 -12.75 -12.84
C ALA A 289 -25.86 -13.74 -11.76
N ALA A 290 -25.35 -13.60 -10.53
CA ALA A 290 -25.73 -14.45 -9.41
C ALA A 290 -27.24 -14.41 -9.11
N HIS A 291 -27.91 -13.27 -9.30
CA HIS A 291 -29.34 -13.11 -8.98
C HIS A 291 -30.28 -13.47 -10.14
N VAL A 292 -29.77 -13.53 -11.37
CA VAL A 292 -30.59 -13.85 -12.55
C VAL A 292 -30.41 -15.26 -13.08
N THR A 293 -29.48 -16.05 -12.51
CA THR A 293 -29.12 -17.38 -13.01
C THR A 293 -30.23 -18.42 -12.85
N ALA A 294 -31.11 -18.26 -11.86
CA ALA A 294 -32.27 -19.13 -11.64
C ALA A 294 -33.55 -18.63 -12.34
N LEU A 295 -33.54 -17.41 -12.90
CA LEU A 295 -34.75 -16.83 -13.50
C LEU A 295 -35.09 -17.47 -14.86
N PRO A 296 -36.38 -17.56 -15.21
CA PRO A 296 -36.84 -17.98 -16.53
C PRO A 296 -36.15 -17.20 -17.67
N PRO A 297 -35.92 -17.81 -18.86
CA PRO A 297 -35.17 -17.19 -19.94
C PRO A 297 -35.72 -15.83 -20.39
N VAL A 298 -37.06 -15.70 -20.48
CA VAL A 298 -37.72 -14.46 -20.93
C VAL A 298 -37.57 -13.36 -19.87
N MET A 299 -37.87 -13.66 -18.61
CA MET A 299 -37.66 -12.75 -17.49
C MET A 299 -36.20 -12.30 -17.38
N ARG A 300 -35.25 -13.24 -17.51
CA ARG A 300 -33.81 -12.93 -17.49
C ARG A 300 -33.43 -11.96 -18.59
N ALA A 301 -33.93 -12.14 -19.82
CA ALA A 301 -33.65 -11.23 -20.93
C ALA A 301 -34.19 -9.81 -20.68
N GLN A 302 -35.40 -9.71 -20.11
CA GLN A 302 -36.01 -8.42 -19.75
C GLN A 302 -35.20 -7.70 -18.65
N VAL A 303 -34.87 -8.39 -17.56
CA VAL A 303 -34.06 -7.81 -16.49
C VAL A 303 -32.65 -7.45 -16.98
N SER A 304 -32.06 -8.24 -17.88
CA SER A 304 -30.75 -7.94 -18.50
C SER A 304 -30.81 -6.68 -19.37
N THR A 305 -31.90 -6.48 -20.12
CA THR A 305 -32.14 -5.26 -20.90
C THR A 305 -32.14 -4.02 -19.99
N TRP A 306 -32.81 -4.10 -18.84
CA TRP A 306 -32.77 -3.02 -17.84
C TRP A 306 -31.36 -2.79 -17.30
N PHE A 307 -30.66 -3.85 -16.94
CA PHE A 307 -29.31 -3.77 -16.37
C PHE A 307 -28.33 -3.08 -17.32
N GLU A 308 -28.34 -3.45 -18.61
CA GLU A 308 -27.50 -2.85 -19.65
C GLU A 308 -27.84 -1.37 -19.85
N VAL A 309 -29.12 -1.02 -19.97
CA VAL A 309 -29.55 0.38 -20.12
C VAL A 309 -29.18 1.23 -18.89
N MET A 310 -29.22 0.63 -17.69
CA MET A 310 -28.84 1.32 -16.46
C MET A 310 -27.34 1.59 -16.37
N LEU A 311 -26.49 0.66 -16.82
CA LEU A 311 -25.03 0.80 -16.74
C LEU A 311 -24.42 1.55 -17.92
N ALA A 312 -24.84 1.24 -19.14
CA ALA A 312 -24.30 1.85 -20.37
C ALA A 312 -25.08 3.09 -20.82
N GLY A 313 -26.27 3.32 -20.25
CA GLY A 313 -27.20 4.33 -20.76
C GLY A 313 -27.89 3.88 -22.04
N SER A 314 -28.73 4.75 -22.59
CA SER A 314 -29.42 4.53 -23.86
C SER A 314 -29.68 5.84 -24.57
N LYS A 315 -29.29 5.91 -25.86
CA LYS A 315 -29.69 6.99 -26.77
C LYS A 315 -31.09 6.77 -27.37
N ASN A 316 -31.54 5.51 -27.40
CA ASN A 316 -32.88 5.13 -27.80
C ASN A 316 -33.87 5.33 -26.64
N LYS A 317 -35.17 5.42 -26.94
CA LYS A 317 -36.19 5.51 -25.88
C LYS A 317 -36.13 4.28 -24.94
N PRO A 318 -36.17 4.46 -23.60
CA PRO A 318 -36.14 5.74 -22.91
C PRO A 318 -34.72 6.29 -22.88
N ARG A 319 -34.54 7.54 -23.31
CA ARG A 319 -33.24 8.21 -23.27
C ARG A 319 -32.79 8.28 -21.81
N ARG A 320 -31.63 7.70 -21.51
CA ARG A 320 -31.15 7.60 -20.13
C ARG A 320 -29.64 7.69 -20.12
N MET A 321 -29.12 8.49 -19.19
CA MET A 321 -27.69 8.53 -18.91
C MET A 321 -27.29 7.31 -18.06
N PRO A 322 -26.05 6.80 -18.22
CA PRO A 322 -25.47 5.82 -17.32
C PRO A 322 -25.70 6.18 -15.85
N ARG A 323 -26.17 5.22 -15.06
CA ARG A 323 -26.29 5.36 -13.61
C ARG A 323 -25.02 4.87 -12.95
N HIS A 324 -24.69 5.48 -11.82
CA HIS A 324 -23.56 5.03 -11.02
C HIS A 324 -23.77 3.56 -10.59
N PRO A 325 -22.76 2.67 -10.70
CA PRO A 325 -22.93 1.25 -10.40
C PRO A 325 -23.53 0.96 -9.02
N GLN A 326 -23.16 1.75 -7.99
CA GLN A 326 -23.75 1.61 -6.66
C GLN A 326 -25.28 1.74 -6.66
N THR A 327 -25.85 2.66 -7.45
CA THR A 327 -27.30 2.83 -7.54
C THR A 327 -27.95 1.60 -8.17
N VAL A 328 -27.35 1.07 -9.23
CA VAL A 328 -27.83 -0.16 -9.89
C VAL A 328 -27.75 -1.36 -8.95
N HIS A 329 -26.67 -1.47 -8.18
CA HIS A 329 -26.51 -2.50 -7.16
C HIS A 329 -27.60 -2.43 -6.08
N LEU A 330 -27.91 -1.24 -5.55
CA LEU A 330 -29.00 -1.07 -4.57
C LEU A 330 -30.36 -1.44 -5.17
N HIS A 331 -30.63 -1.07 -6.41
CA HIS A 331 -31.87 -1.48 -7.08
C HIS A 331 -31.96 -3.01 -7.24
N ILE A 332 -30.87 -3.70 -7.62
CA ILE A 332 -30.84 -5.16 -7.67
C ILE A 332 -31.07 -5.75 -6.28
N LEU A 333 -30.43 -5.20 -5.25
CA LEU A 333 -30.60 -5.66 -3.86
C LEU A 333 -32.08 -5.63 -3.42
N GLY A 334 -32.82 -4.58 -3.78
CA GLY A 334 -34.25 -4.49 -3.46
C GLY A 334 -35.15 -5.35 -4.36
N MET A 335 -34.84 -5.47 -5.65
CA MET A 335 -35.70 -6.17 -6.61
C MET A 335 -35.44 -7.67 -6.72
N ALA A 336 -34.23 -8.14 -6.44
CA ALA A 336 -33.87 -9.54 -6.70
C ALA A 336 -34.75 -10.55 -5.95
N PRO A 337 -35.09 -10.34 -4.66
CA PRO A 337 -36.04 -11.23 -3.97
C PRO A 337 -37.42 -11.26 -4.63
N ILE A 338 -37.87 -10.13 -5.21
CA ILE A 338 -39.16 -10.02 -5.89
C ILE A 338 -39.18 -10.82 -7.20
N TRP A 339 -38.11 -10.72 -8.00
CA TRP A 339 -38.00 -11.51 -9.23
C TRP A 339 -37.95 -13.01 -8.94
N GLN A 340 -37.28 -13.40 -7.85
CA GLN A 340 -37.22 -14.78 -7.39
C GLN A 340 -38.60 -15.28 -6.96
N ALA A 341 -39.32 -14.51 -6.13
CA ALA A 341 -40.69 -14.86 -5.73
C ALA A 341 -41.65 -15.02 -6.94
N TRP A 342 -41.56 -14.13 -7.93
CA TRP A 342 -42.33 -14.27 -9.17
C TRP A 342 -41.94 -15.52 -9.97
N ALA A 343 -40.65 -15.82 -10.08
CA ALA A 343 -40.18 -17.04 -10.74
C ALA A 343 -40.65 -18.31 -10.02
N ASP A 344 -40.62 -18.31 -8.69
CA ASP A 344 -41.06 -19.45 -7.85
C ASP A 344 -42.58 -19.68 -7.97
N ARG A 345 -43.36 -18.63 -8.22
CA ARG A 345 -44.79 -18.70 -8.57
C ARG A 345 -45.04 -19.20 -10.01
N GLY A 346 -43.99 -19.47 -10.78
CA GLY A 346 -44.08 -19.96 -12.16
C GLY A 346 -44.21 -18.88 -13.24
N ILE A 347 -44.10 -17.60 -12.89
CA ILE A 347 -44.23 -16.49 -13.85
C ILE A 347 -43.02 -16.48 -14.79
N GLN A 348 -43.25 -16.55 -16.10
CA GLN A 348 -42.17 -16.69 -17.08
C GLN A 348 -41.70 -15.34 -17.63
N SER A 349 -42.59 -14.34 -17.69
CA SER A 349 -42.35 -13.02 -18.26
C SER A 349 -42.83 -11.90 -17.33
N LEU A 350 -42.06 -10.80 -17.25
CA LEU A 350 -42.49 -9.58 -16.57
C LEU A 350 -43.68 -8.89 -17.26
N ALA A 351 -44.07 -9.33 -18.45
CA ALA A 351 -45.29 -8.86 -19.12
C ALA A 351 -46.58 -9.38 -18.45
N GLU A 352 -46.50 -10.46 -17.68
CA GLU A 352 -47.63 -11.07 -16.96
C GLU A 352 -47.92 -10.36 -15.63
N ILE A 353 -46.99 -9.53 -15.14
CA ILE A 353 -47.05 -8.90 -13.83
C ILE A 353 -48.11 -7.79 -13.80
N SER A 354 -49.07 -7.92 -12.88
CA SER A 354 -50.07 -6.89 -12.59
C SER A 354 -49.60 -5.89 -11.52
N ARG A 355 -50.38 -4.83 -11.30
CA ARG A 355 -50.11 -3.87 -10.21
C ARG A 355 -50.27 -4.52 -8.82
N GLU A 356 -51.18 -5.48 -8.70
CA GLU A 356 -51.42 -6.22 -7.46
C GLU A 356 -50.23 -7.13 -7.15
N ASP A 357 -49.70 -7.83 -8.16
CA ASP A 357 -48.49 -8.65 -8.01
C ASP A 357 -47.29 -7.82 -7.52
N VAL A 358 -47.16 -6.59 -8.00
CA VAL A 358 -46.13 -5.69 -7.48
C VAL A 358 -46.40 -5.32 -6.02
N ALA A 359 -47.63 -4.98 -5.66
CA ALA A 359 -47.96 -4.58 -4.30
C ALA A 359 -47.76 -5.70 -3.27
N THR A 360 -48.11 -6.93 -3.63
CA THR A 360 -48.02 -8.12 -2.77
C THR A 360 -46.59 -8.50 -2.42
N GLU A 361 -45.66 -8.39 -3.38
CA GLU A 361 -44.26 -8.81 -3.18
C GLU A 361 -43.35 -7.70 -2.63
N LEU A 362 -43.86 -6.48 -2.42
CA LEU A 362 -43.04 -5.40 -1.86
C LEU A 362 -42.67 -5.72 -0.41
N PRO A 363 -41.40 -5.59 -0.02
CA PRO A 363 -40.99 -5.85 1.35
C PRO A 363 -41.61 -4.84 2.32
N PRO A 364 -41.56 -5.11 3.64
CA PRO A 364 -41.97 -4.17 4.67
C PRO A 364 -41.29 -2.79 4.52
N PRO A 365 -41.91 -1.70 5.02
CA PRO A 365 -41.33 -0.37 4.95
C PRO A 365 -39.90 -0.30 5.47
N GLY A 366 -39.01 0.29 4.68
CA GLY A 366 -37.58 0.39 4.98
C GLY A 366 -36.72 0.67 3.75
N ALA A 367 -35.40 0.62 3.91
CA ALA A 367 -34.45 0.90 2.84
C ALA A 367 -34.61 -0.05 1.64
N ASN A 368 -34.79 -1.35 1.89
CA ASN A 368 -34.96 -2.35 0.84
C ASN A 368 -36.22 -2.10 0.00
N ARG A 369 -37.32 -1.70 0.63
CA ARG A 369 -38.54 -1.29 -0.07
C ARG A 369 -38.29 -0.08 -0.94
N CYS A 370 -37.65 0.96 -0.41
CA CYS A 370 -37.28 2.15 -1.17
C CYS A 370 -36.45 1.81 -2.42
N PHE A 371 -35.47 0.90 -2.29
CA PHE A 371 -34.66 0.43 -3.42
C PHE A 371 -35.46 -0.38 -4.43
N ALA A 372 -36.34 -1.27 -3.96
CA ALA A 372 -37.22 -2.08 -4.80
C ALA A 372 -38.15 -1.20 -5.62
N GLU A 373 -38.85 -0.25 -4.99
CA GLU A 373 -39.80 0.64 -5.65
C GLU A 373 -39.12 1.50 -6.73
N GLN A 374 -37.96 2.09 -6.43
CA GLN A 374 -37.19 2.87 -7.40
C GLN A 374 -36.65 2.01 -8.54
N GLY A 375 -36.18 0.80 -8.20
CA GLY A 375 -35.73 -0.20 -9.17
C GLY A 375 -36.84 -0.60 -10.12
N LEU A 376 -38.00 -1.00 -9.60
CA LEU A 376 -39.15 -1.52 -10.35
C LEU A 376 -39.75 -0.45 -11.27
N ARG A 377 -39.86 0.80 -10.81
CA ARG A 377 -40.24 1.91 -11.70
C ARG A 377 -39.28 2.02 -12.88
N GLY A 378 -37.98 2.02 -12.60
CA GLY A 378 -36.95 2.05 -13.65
C GLY A 378 -36.99 0.84 -14.59
N LEU A 379 -37.25 -0.36 -14.06
CA LEU A 379 -37.40 -1.61 -14.81
C LEU A 379 -38.57 -1.51 -15.78
N PHE A 380 -39.79 -1.31 -15.29
CA PHE A 380 -40.97 -1.29 -16.13
C PHE A 380 -41.04 -0.07 -17.07
N ASP A 381 -40.46 1.08 -16.70
CA ASP A 381 -40.29 2.19 -17.63
C ASP A 381 -39.40 1.82 -18.83
N ILE A 382 -38.29 1.11 -18.57
CA ILE A 382 -37.37 0.65 -19.63
C ILE A 382 -38.05 -0.41 -20.49
N LEU A 383 -38.66 -1.42 -19.87
CA LEU A 383 -39.32 -2.51 -20.61
C LEU A 383 -40.47 -1.98 -21.47
N LYS A 384 -41.28 -1.05 -20.94
CA LYS A 384 -42.39 -0.46 -21.69
C LYS A 384 -41.87 0.33 -22.89
N ALA A 385 -40.84 1.15 -22.70
CA ALA A 385 -40.24 1.92 -23.78
C ALA A 385 -39.53 1.04 -24.82
N ARG A 386 -39.05 -0.15 -24.42
CA ARG A 386 -38.50 -1.18 -25.31
C ARG A 386 -39.56 -2.12 -25.90
N LYS A 387 -40.85 -1.86 -25.65
CA LYS A 387 -41.99 -2.65 -26.13
C LYS A 387 -41.94 -4.13 -25.69
N GLN A 388 -41.27 -4.43 -24.57
CA GLN A 388 -41.22 -5.76 -23.97
C GLN A 388 -42.37 -6.02 -22.99
N VAL A 389 -43.03 -4.95 -22.52
CA VAL A 389 -44.28 -5.01 -21.75
C VAL A 389 -45.27 -3.97 -22.30
N PHE A 390 -46.56 -4.26 -22.23
CA PHE A 390 -47.62 -3.38 -22.72
C PHE A 390 -47.97 -2.29 -21.69
N THR A 391 -48.18 -2.70 -20.44
CA THR A 391 -48.52 -1.83 -19.31
C THR A 391 -47.33 -1.70 -18.35
N ASN A 392 -47.21 -0.56 -17.67
CA ASN A 392 -46.24 -0.40 -16.58
C ASN A 392 -46.99 -0.63 -15.25
N PRO A 393 -46.86 -1.81 -14.61
CA PRO A 393 -47.52 -2.12 -13.34
C PRO A 393 -46.96 -1.31 -12.16
N ALA A 394 -45.74 -0.78 -12.27
CA ALA A 394 -45.14 0.10 -11.28
C ALA A 394 -45.54 1.59 -11.46
N ARG A 395 -46.43 1.91 -12.40
CA ARG A 395 -46.93 3.28 -12.57
C ARG A 395 -47.73 3.71 -11.35
N GLY A 396 -47.39 4.85 -10.78
CA GLY A 396 -48.08 5.39 -9.60
C GLY A 396 -47.75 4.68 -8.29
N LEU A 397 -46.68 3.86 -8.24
CA LEU A 397 -46.14 3.39 -6.98
C LEU A 397 -45.68 4.60 -6.15
N ALA A 398 -46.12 4.72 -4.90
CA ALA A 398 -45.61 5.75 -3.99
C ALA A 398 -44.16 5.43 -3.59
N ALA A 399 -43.33 6.45 -3.37
CA ALA A 399 -41.97 6.25 -2.90
C ALA A 399 -41.99 6.21 -1.38
N THR A 400 -41.67 5.04 -0.81
CA THR A 400 -41.41 4.89 0.61
C THR A 400 -40.20 5.76 0.95
N HIS A 401 -40.40 6.71 1.85
CA HIS A 401 -39.30 7.49 2.39
C HIS A 401 -38.43 6.57 3.24
N SER A 402 -37.14 6.49 2.92
CA SER A 402 -36.17 5.83 3.79
C SER A 402 -36.24 6.48 5.18
N THR A 403 -36.44 5.68 6.22
CA THR A 403 -36.33 6.12 7.62
C THR A 403 -34.98 6.81 7.77
N ARG A 404 -34.99 8.11 8.06
CA ARG A 404 -33.75 8.88 8.18
C ARG A 404 -33.28 8.75 9.61
N THR A 405 -32.08 8.20 9.82
CA THR A 405 -31.43 8.23 11.13
C THR A 405 -31.27 9.69 11.56
N ILE A 406 -31.76 10.02 12.75
CA ILE A 406 -31.48 11.30 13.40
C ILE A 406 -30.00 11.26 13.80
N PRO A 407 -29.14 12.13 13.25
CA PRO A 407 -27.74 12.14 13.62
C PRO A 407 -27.60 12.50 15.10
N MET A 408 -26.80 11.74 15.85
CA MET A 408 -26.47 12.05 17.24
C MET A 408 -25.03 12.58 17.34
N PRO A 409 -24.74 13.46 18.30
CA PRO A 409 -23.37 13.86 18.61
C PRO A 409 -22.46 12.65 18.88
N LEU A 410 -21.21 12.75 18.46
CA LEU A 410 -20.20 11.74 18.75
C LEU A 410 -19.55 11.98 20.12
N ASP A 411 -18.99 10.91 20.70
CA ASP A 411 -18.15 11.05 21.89
C ASP A 411 -16.90 11.87 21.56
N THR A 412 -16.72 12.97 22.30
CA THR A 412 -15.60 13.91 22.12
C THR A 412 -14.25 13.24 22.39
N GLU A 413 -14.19 12.26 23.30
CA GLU A 413 -12.97 11.49 23.56
C GLU A 413 -12.52 10.71 22.32
N MET A 414 -13.46 10.05 21.64
CA MET A 414 -13.18 9.30 20.41
C MET A 414 -12.65 10.20 19.29
N ILE A 415 -13.21 11.41 19.15
CA ILE A 415 -12.72 12.38 18.15
C ILE A 415 -11.30 12.82 18.50
N ARG A 416 -11.02 13.10 19.78
CA ARG A 416 -9.71 13.55 20.23
C ARG A 416 -8.63 12.49 20.04
N GLU A 417 -8.94 11.23 20.38
CA GLU A 417 -8.05 10.09 20.14
C GLU A 417 -7.72 9.97 18.65
N ALA A 418 -8.74 10.02 17.78
CA ALA A 418 -8.57 9.92 16.33
C ALA A 418 -7.77 11.10 15.74
N LEU A 419 -7.96 12.31 16.27
CA LEU A 419 -7.18 13.50 15.90
C LEU A 419 -5.72 13.41 16.33
N ASN A 420 -5.41 12.68 17.41
CA ASN A 420 -4.07 12.53 17.96
C ASN A 420 -3.43 11.17 17.58
N SER A 421 -3.97 10.49 16.58
CA SER A 421 -3.39 9.25 16.06
C SER A 421 -1.94 9.44 15.61
N ASP A 422 -1.08 8.47 15.97
CA ASP A 422 0.32 8.41 15.53
C ASP A 422 0.49 8.30 14.00
N ASP A 423 -0.57 7.88 13.28
CA ASP A 423 -0.59 7.86 11.82
C ASP A 423 -0.97 9.23 11.28
N PRO A 424 -0.04 10.00 10.65
CA PRO A 424 -0.33 11.35 10.18
C PRO A 424 -1.44 11.39 9.12
N ALA A 425 -1.61 10.31 8.35
CA ALA A 425 -2.68 10.21 7.37
C ALA A 425 -4.06 10.14 8.04
N SER A 426 -4.17 9.34 9.09
CA SER A 426 -5.39 9.21 9.89
C SER A 426 -5.73 10.52 10.59
N ALA A 427 -4.75 11.14 11.28
CA ALA A 427 -4.94 12.40 11.97
C ALA A 427 -5.41 13.53 11.02
N LEU A 428 -4.79 13.68 9.85
CA LEU A 428 -5.20 14.67 8.86
C LEU A 428 -6.60 14.39 8.29
N ALA A 429 -6.90 13.12 7.95
CA ALA A 429 -8.20 12.77 7.40
C ALA A 429 -9.33 13.08 8.39
N VAL A 430 -9.14 12.71 9.67
CA VAL A 430 -10.07 13.03 10.75
C VAL A 430 -10.22 14.54 10.88
N ALA A 431 -9.13 15.31 10.87
CA ALA A 431 -9.18 16.76 10.98
C ALA A 431 -9.94 17.43 9.81
N LEU A 432 -9.73 16.98 8.57
CA LEU A 432 -10.46 17.50 7.41
C LEU A 432 -11.97 17.28 7.53
N VAL A 433 -12.40 16.15 8.10
CA VAL A 433 -13.82 15.87 8.33
C VAL A 433 -14.33 16.62 9.57
N ALA A 434 -13.63 16.55 10.69
CA ALA A 434 -14.06 17.14 11.95
C ALA A 434 -14.11 18.68 11.91
N PHE A 435 -13.29 19.36 11.10
CA PHE A 435 -13.30 20.83 11.03
C PHE A 435 -14.05 21.38 9.80
N HIS A 436 -13.94 20.70 8.65
CA HIS A 436 -14.50 21.17 7.37
C HIS A 436 -15.65 20.29 6.85
N ALA A 437 -16.07 19.30 7.62
CA ALA A 437 -17.15 18.38 7.32
C ALA A 437 -16.98 17.65 5.98
N LEU A 438 -15.78 17.41 5.45
CA LEU A 438 -15.63 16.71 4.17
C LEU A 438 -16.28 15.32 4.18
N THR A 439 -16.83 14.89 3.04
CA THR A 439 -17.27 13.49 2.88
C THR A 439 -16.05 12.57 2.68
N GLY A 440 -16.15 11.30 3.05
CA GLY A 440 -15.10 10.32 2.79
C GLY A 440 -14.61 10.28 1.33
N PRO A 441 -15.51 10.27 0.32
CA PRO A 441 -15.12 10.37 -1.08
C PRO A 441 -14.41 11.67 -1.46
N GLN A 442 -14.78 12.81 -0.86
CA GLN A 442 -14.06 14.08 -1.08
C GLN A 442 -12.64 13.99 -0.53
N VAL A 443 -12.45 13.52 0.70
CA VAL A 443 -11.11 13.32 1.31
C VAL A 443 -10.22 12.46 0.41
N GLN A 444 -10.78 11.40 -0.19
CA GLN A 444 -10.04 10.50 -1.08
C GLN A 444 -9.73 11.10 -2.45
N ALA A 445 -10.54 12.05 -2.91
CA ALA A 445 -10.38 12.69 -4.20
C ALA A 445 -9.41 13.89 -4.16
N LEU A 446 -9.20 14.49 -2.98
CA LEU A 446 -8.35 15.68 -2.81
C LEU A 446 -7.00 15.54 -3.50
N ALA A 447 -6.67 16.52 -4.33
CA ALA A 447 -5.37 16.72 -4.93
C ALA A 447 -4.50 17.64 -4.07
N LEU A 448 -3.18 17.59 -4.24
CA LEU A 448 -2.25 18.54 -3.62
C LEU A 448 -2.59 19.98 -4.01
N THR A 449 -3.02 20.19 -5.26
CA THR A 449 -3.37 21.50 -5.81
C THR A 449 -4.67 22.07 -5.28
N ASP A 450 -5.51 21.27 -4.61
CA ASP A 450 -6.76 21.74 -4.01
C ASP A 450 -6.51 22.59 -2.76
N ILE A 451 -5.30 22.52 -2.19
CA ILE A 451 -4.90 23.29 -1.01
C ILE A 451 -3.81 24.29 -1.40
N GLN A 452 -4.12 25.58 -1.32
CA GLN A 452 -3.22 26.68 -1.67
C GLN A 452 -3.37 27.79 -0.64
N ASP A 453 -2.26 28.36 -0.16
CA ASP A 453 -2.23 29.49 0.77
C ASP A 453 -3.10 29.33 2.02
N GLY A 454 -3.16 28.10 2.55
CA GLY A 454 -3.97 27.76 3.72
C GLY A 454 -5.49 27.75 3.45
N ARG A 455 -5.90 27.69 2.19
CA ARG A 455 -7.29 27.53 1.77
C ARG A 455 -7.49 26.21 1.05
N LEU A 456 -8.66 25.62 1.24
CA LEU A 456 -9.11 24.40 0.61
C LEU A 456 -10.18 24.70 -0.43
N THR A 457 -9.93 24.31 -1.67
CA THR A 457 -10.85 24.47 -2.79
C THR A 457 -11.60 23.17 -3.06
N ILE A 458 -12.94 23.21 -2.99
CA ILE A 458 -13.80 22.04 -3.24
C ILE A 458 -14.98 22.46 -4.11
N GLY A 459 -15.00 22.00 -5.35
CA GLY A 459 -15.96 22.48 -6.35
C GLY A 459 -15.80 23.99 -6.53
N ASN A 460 -16.89 24.73 -6.37
CA ASN A 460 -16.88 26.19 -6.52
C ASN A 460 -16.65 26.95 -5.19
N ARG A 461 -16.20 26.25 -4.14
CA ARG A 461 -16.04 26.82 -2.79
C ARG A 461 -14.57 26.88 -2.40
N SER A 462 -14.18 27.97 -1.74
CA SER A 462 -12.83 28.16 -1.17
C SER A 462 -12.95 28.43 0.33
N ILE A 463 -12.47 27.51 1.15
CA ILE A 463 -12.67 27.50 2.60
C ILE A 463 -11.31 27.70 3.30
N PRO A 464 -11.15 28.65 4.24
CA PRO A 464 -9.92 28.75 5.03
C PRO A 464 -9.70 27.48 5.87
N LEU A 465 -8.47 26.95 5.89
CA LEU A 465 -8.12 25.80 6.70
C LEU A 465 -8.03 26.19 8.18
N ALA A 466 -8.67 25.39 9.04
CA ALA A 466 -8.58 25.57 10.48
C ALA A 466 -7.15 25.32 10.97
N GLY A 467 -6.71 26.05 11.99
CA GLY A 467 -5.35 25.91 12.57
C GLY A 467 -4.95 24.45 12.85
N PRO A 468 -5.78 23.65 13.55
CA PRO A 468 -5.50 22.25 13.82
C PRO A 468 -5.33 21.37 12.57
N VAL A 469 -5.98 21.73 11.46
CA VAL A 469 -5.86 21.04 10.16
C VAL A 469 -4.54 21.40 9.50
N ARG A 470 -4.11 22.67 9.56
CA ARG A 470 -2.82 23.13 8.99
C ARG A 470 -1.64 22.40 9.64
N THR A 471 -1.65 22.24 10.97
CA THR A 471 -0.61 21.49 11.70
C THR A 471 -0.52 20.03 11.23
N ARG A 472 -1.67 19.35 11.11
CA ARG A 472 -1.72 17.94 10.67
C ARG A 472 -1.40 17.80 9.19
N LEU A 473 -1.74 18.78 8.38
CA LEU A 473 -1.41 18.82 6.96
C LEU A 473 0.10 18.89 6.78
N ALA A 474 0.79 19.78 7.50
CA ALA A 474 2.24 19.88 7.47
C ALA A 474 2.91 18.54 7.87
N ALA A 475 2.50 17.97 9.02
CA ALA A 475 3.02 16.68 9.48
C ALA A 475 2.81 15.54 8.47
N TYR A 476 1.64 15.49 7.82
CA TYR A 476 1.36 14.51 6.78
C TYR A 476 2.20 14.74 5.52
N LEU A 477 2.36 15.99 5.06
CA LEU A 477 3.16 16.31 3.89
C LEU A 477 4.65 15.96 4.12
N ASP A 478 5.18 16.21 5.31
CA ASP A 478 6.54 15.79 5.69
C ASP A 478 6.69 14.27 5.72
N HIS A 479 5.70 13.56 6.25
CA HIS A 479 5.66 12.10 6.21
C HIS A 479 5.62 11.59 4.76
N ARG A 480 4.77 12.20 3.92
CA ARG A 480 4.59 11.85 2.51
C ARG A 480 5.86 12.06 1.71
N ALA A 481 6.51 13.21 1.86
CA ALA A 481 7.76 13.55 1.17
C ALA A 481 8.91 12.60 1.56
N ARG A 482 9.04 12.24 2.84
CA ARG A 482 10.05 11.29 3.32
C ARG A 482 9.80 9.87 2.84
N THR A 483 8.53 9.43 2.84
CA THR A 483 8.17 8.04 2.52
C THR A 483 8.12 7.77 1.01
N TRP A 484 7.70 8.76 0.22
CA TRP A 484 7.57 8.65 -1.23
C TRP A 484 8.18 9.88 -1.95
N PRO A 485 9.51 10.07 -1.90
CA PRO A 485 10.17 11.26 -2.44
C PRO A 485 10.03 11.40 -3.97
N ALA A 486 9.83 10.30 -4.68
CA ALA A 486 9.72 10.26 -6.14
C ALA A 486 8.29 10.02 -6.64
N THR A 487 7.26 10.17 -5.79
CA THR A 487 5.88 9.96 -6.22
C THR A 487 5.40 11.05 -7.16
N ILE A 488 4.78 10.65 -8.26
CA ILE A 488 4.06 11.56 -9.17
C ILE A 488 2.55 11.56 -8.90
N ASN A 489 2.08 10.92 -7.82
CA ASN A 489 0.66 10.84 -7.53
C ASN A 489 0.13 12.25 -7.20
N PRO A 490 -0.88 12.77 -7.91
CA PRO A 490 -1.41 14.12 -7.67
C PRO A 490 -2.29 14.19 -6.42
N HIS A 491 -2.80 13.05 -5.95
CA HIS A 491 -3.67 13.01 -4.78
C HIS A 491 -2.91 13.37 -3.50
N LEU A 492 -3.58 14.12 -2.64
CA LEU A 492 -3.10 14.48 -1.31
C LEU A 492 -2.80 13.20 -0.54
N PHE A 493 -3.83 12.35 -0.36
CA PHE A 493 -3.69 11.08 0.34
C PHE A 493 -3.16 9.98 -0.57
N ILE A 494 -2.03 9.42 -0.16
CA ILE A 494 -1.43 8.21 -0.75
C ILE A 494 -1.08 7.19 0.32
N ASN A 495 -0.95 5.93 -0.10
CA ASN A 495 -0.48 4.84 0.73
C ASN A 495 0.56 4.00 -0.04
N ARG A 496 1.09 2.94 0.60
CA ARG A 496 2.09 2.06 -0.03
C ARG A 496 1.67 1.50 -1.40
N ARG A 497 0.37 1.30 -1.64
CA ARG A 497 -0.15 0.81 -2.93
C ARG A 497 -0.27 1.94 -3.95
N THR A 498 -0.74 3.12 -3.58
CA THR A 498 -0.99 4.22 -4.53
C THR A 498 0.20 5.17 -4.73
N GLY A 499 1.17 5.19 -3.81
CA GLY A 499 2.38 6.02 -3.92
C GLY A 499 3.14 5.87 -5.24
N PRO A 500 3.38 4.66 -5.78
CA PRO A 500 4.04 4.49 -7.09
C PRO A 500 3.08 4.60 -8.28
N ARG A 501 1.86 5.12 -8.09
CA ARG A 501 0.78 5.16 -9.08
C ARG A 501 0.16 6.56 -9.13
N THR A 502 -0.81 6.77 -10.02
CA THR A 502 -1.55 8.04 -10.16
C THR A 502 -3.01 7.93 -9.72
N ASN A 503 -3.43 6.76 -9.22
CA ASN A 503 -4.79 6.55 -8.75
C ASN A 503 -4.97 7.00 -7.29
N ARG A 504 -6.20 7.41 -6.96
CA ARG A 504 -6.61 7.71 -5.59
C ARG A 504 -6.60 6.49 -4.68
N VAL A 505 -6.53 6.74 -3.37
CA VAL A 505 -6.70 5.73 -2.33
C VAL A 505 -8.11 5.11 -2.34
N GLY A 506 -8.22 3.89 -1.82
CA GLY A 506 -9.50 3.16 -1.77
C GLY A 506 -10.45 3.68 -0.69
N ARG A 507 -11.74 3.30 -0.79
CA ARG A 507 -12.83 3.78 0.07
C ARG A 507 -12.63 3.58 1.57
N GLY A 508 -11.94 2.51 1.97
CA GLY A 508 -11.67 2.22 3.38
C GLY A 508 -10.52 3.04 3.98
N PHE A 509 -9.70 3.72 3.17
CA PHE A 509 -8.56 4.44 3.68
C PHE A 509 -8.92 5.89 4.11
N PRO A 510 -8.37 6.40 5.22
CA PRO A 510 -7.64 5.68 6.29
C PRO A 510 -8.56 5.04 7.36
N TRP A 511 -9.88 5.15 7.18
CA TRP A 511 -10.94 4.80 8.14
C TRP A 511 -10.96 3.38 8.68
N THR A 512 -10.46 2.37 7.96
CA THR A 512 -10.55 0.95 8.39
C THR A 512 -9.82 0.67 9.72
N LYS A 513 -8.86 1.50 10.10
CA LYS A 513 -8.12 1.37 11.37
C LYS A 513 -8.66 2.27 12.48
N LEU A 514 -9.68 3.08 12.20
CA LEU A 514 -10.22 4.06 13.11
C LEU A 514 -11.55 3.54 13.68
N GLY A 515 -11.78 3.81 14.96
CA GLY A 515 -13.08 3.56 15.61
C GLY A 515 -14.18 4.54 15.18
N VAL A 516 -13.90 5.45 14.24
CA VAL A 516 -14.81 6.51 13.79
C VAL A 516 -15.05 6.45 12.28
N ALA A 517 -16.32 6.53 11.90
CA ALA A 517 -16.73 6.61 10.51
C ALA A 517 -16.70 8.07 10.00
N PRO A 518 -16.28 8.32 8.74
CA PRO A 518 -16.25 9.68 8.20
C PRO A 518 -17.64 10.33 8.13
N GLN A 519 -18.70 9.54 7.94
CA GLN A 519 -20.06 10.07 7.95
C GLN A 519 -20.45 10.57 9.34
N ALA A 520 -20.12 9.84 10.40
CA ALA A 520 -20.45 10.23 11.77
C ALA A 520 -19.70 11.51 12.17
N LEU A 521 -18.39 11.61 11.86
CA LEU A 521 -17.61 12.83 12.08
C LEU A 521 -18.17 14.03 11.32
N ARG A 522 -18.62 13.81 10.07
CA ARG A 522 -19.23 14.86 9.26
C ARG A 522 -20.53 15.34 9.89
N GLU A 523 -21.38 14.42 10.34
CA GLU A 523 -22.66 14.72 10.98
C GLU A 523 -22.47 15.47 12.29
N ASP A 524 -21.53 15.03 13.13
CA ASP A 524 -21.14 15.69 14.37
C ASP A 524 -20.71 17.15 14.14
N ARG A 525 -19.82 17.39 13.16
CA ARG A 525 -19.39 18.75 12.80
C ARG A 525 -20.55 19.62 12.30
N ILE A 526 -21.49 19.06 11.54
CA ILE A 526 -22.67 19.80 11.08
C ILE A 526 -23.56 20.19 12.26
N LEU A 527 -23.83 19.26 13.18
CA LEU A 527 -24.60 19.52 14.40
C LEU A 527 -23.94 20.59 15.28
N GLN A 528 -22.62 20.53 15.44
CA GLN A 528 -21.87 21.53 16.19
C GLN A 528 -22.02 22.94 15.60
N GLU A 529 -21.92 23.10 14.28
CA GLU A 529 -22.11 24.41 13.63
C GLU A 529 -23.55 24.91 13.78
N ILE A 530 -24.53 24.01 13.71
CA ILE A 530 -25.94 24.32 13.91
C ILE A 530 -26.19 24.88 15.31
N HIS A 531 -25.68 24.19 16.34
CA HIS A 531 -25.78 24.66 17.72
C HIS A 531 -25.04 26.00 17.92
N ALA A 532 -23.87 26.17 17.31
CA ALA A 532 -23.09 27.40 17.44
C ALA A 532 -23.70 28.62 16.73
N THR A 533 -24.59 28.41 15.76
CA THR A 533 -25.16 29.48 14.91
C THR A 533 -26.65 29.69 15.10
N GLY A 534 -27.28 28.99 16.06
CA GLY A 534 -28.72 29.06 16.29
C GLY A 534 -29.55 28.54 15.12
N GLY A 535 -28.98 27.63 14.30
CA GLY A 535 -29.70 27.03 13.17
C GLY A 535 -29.68 27.83 11.87
N ASP A 536 -28.70 28.71 11.63
CA ASP A 536 -28.55 29.41 10.34
C ASP A 536 -28.24 28.44 9.19
N VAL A 537 -29.32 28.02 8.50
CA VAL A 537 -29.29 27.08 7.37
C VAL A 537 -28.45 27.60 6.21
N ARG A 538 -28.44 28.92 5.96
CA ARG A 538 -27.71 29.50 4.83
C ARG A 538 -26.21 29.33 5.03
N ARG A 539 -25.73 29.63 6.24
CA ARG A 539 -24.33 29.46 6.63
C ARG A 539 -23.86 28.01 6.53
N ILE A 540 -24.71 27.06 6.95
CA ILE A 540 -24.42 25.61 6.84
C ILE A 540 -24.28 25.18 5.38
N CYS A 541 -25.18 25.65 4.51
CA CYS A 541 -25.11 25.42 3.08
C CYS A 541 -23.79 25.93 2.48
N ASP A 542 -23.41 27.16 2.82
CA ASP A 542 -22.19 27.79 2.28
C ASP A 542 -20.91 27.07 2.79
N LEU A 543 -20.85 26.76 4.09
CA LEU A 543 -19.69 26.13 4.72
C LEU A 543 -19.50 24.66 4.30
N PHE A 544 -20.57 23.87 4.24
CA PHE A 544 -20.48 22.41 4.04
C PHE A 544 -21.00 21.91 2.69
N GLY A 545 -21.54 22.79 1.86
CA GLY A 545 -21.98 22.48 0.49
C GLY A 545 -23.23 21.61 0.47
N LEU A 546 -24.07 21.74 1.50
CA LEU A 546 -25.35 21.05 1.60
C LEU A 546 -26.42 21.80 0.80
N THR A 547 -27.39 21.07 0.26
CA THR A 547 -28.63 21.69 -0.24
C THR A 547 -29.46 22.18 0.93
N VAL A 548 -30.33 23.18 0.72
CA VAL A 548 -31.23 23.69 1.77
C VAL A 548 -32.04 22.55 2.40
N ALA A 549 -32.65 21.68 1.58
CA ALA A 549 -33.38 20.51 2.07
C ALA A 549 -32.49 19.52 2.86
N GLY A 550 -31.21 19.39 2.49
CA GLY A 550 -30.25 18.56 3.20
C GLY A 550 -29.79 19.16 4.52
N ALA A 551 -29.64 20.48 4.60
CA ALA A 551 -29.27 21.21 5.80
C ALA A 551 -30.43 21.30 6.80
N MET A 552 -31.66 21.54 6.32
CA MET A 552 -32.87 21.55 7.15
C MET A 552 -33.02 20.30 8.00
N ARG A 553 -32.63 19.12 7.47
CA ARG A 553 -32.63 17.84 8.20
C ARG A 553 -31.93 17.93 9.56
N TYR A 554 -30.82 18.67 9.63
CA TYR A 554 -30.04 18.79 10.86
C TYR A 554 -30.57 19.92 11.77
N ALA A 555 -31.27 20.91 11.20
CA ALA A 555 -31.85 22.02 11.95
C ALA A 555 -33.20 21.66 12.61
N THR A 556 -33.92 20.64 12.11
CA THR A 556 -35.26 20.27 12.62
C THR A 556 -35.23 19.73 14.06
N GLY A 557 -34.06 19.40 14.61
CA GLY A 557 -33.87 18.96 16.00
C GLY A 557 -33.56 20.08 17.00
N LEU A 558 -33.41 21.33 16.55
CA LEU A 558 -33.28 22.49 17.44
C LEU A 558 -34.66 22.92 17.94
N GLU A 559 -34.86 23.02 19.25
CA GLU A 559 -35.98 23.77 19.80
C GLU A 559 -35.89 25.24 19.34
N PRO A 560 -37.01 25.90 18.97
CA PRO A 560 -37.00 27.32 18.66
C PRO A 560 -36.43 28.11 19.85
N PRO A 561 -35.61 29.16 19.62
CA PRO A 561 -35.20 30.03 20.72
C PRO A 561 -36.45 30.59 21.42
N GLU A 562 -36.50 30.50 22.74
CA GLU A 562 -37.59 31.11 23.53
C GLU A 562 -37.76 32.57 23.11
N PRO A 563 -38.99 33.03 22.84
CA PRO A 563 -39.22 34.41 22.50
C PRO A 563 -38.81 35.27 23.69
N THR A 564 -37.76 36.08 23.48
CA THR A 564 -37.31 37.10 24.42
C THR A 564 -38.50 37.98 24.78
N SER A 565 -38.77 38.06 26.09
CA SER A 565 -39.82 38.88 26.67
C SER A 565 -39.70 40.32 26.18
N ARG A 566 -40.83 40.87 25.74
CA ARG A 566 -41.04 42.27 25.33
C ARG A 566 -40.41 43.26 26.34
N PRO A 567 -39.83 44.38 25.89
CA PRO A 567 -39.36 45.42 26.79
C PRO A 567 -40.52 46.12 27.51
N ALA A 568 -40.19 46.60 28.71
CA ALA A 568 -41.06 47.16 29.73
C ALA A 568 -42.08 48.19 29.22
N SER A 569 -43.30 48.05 29.73
CA SER A 569 -44.37 49.04 29.70
C SER A 569 -43.91 50.37 30.30
N SER A 570 -44.15 51.46 29.55
CA SER A 570 -44.16 52.83 30.03
C SER A 570 -45.07 53.00 31.25
N SER A 571 -44.53 53.59 32.31
CA SER A 571 -45.25 54.07 33.48
C SER A 571 -46.25 55.18 33.10
N PRO A 572 -47.47 55.19 33.65
CA PRO A 572 -48.33 56.36 33.59
C PRO A 572 -47.97 57.35 34.70
N THR A 573 -47.96 58.62 34.32
CA THR A 573 -48.15 59.79 35.19
C THR A 573 -49.52 59.74 35.84
N ASP A 574 -49.59 60.02 37.14
CA ASP A 574 -50.71 60.73 37.77
C ASP A 574 -50.20 61.44 39.05
N ASP A 575 -50.57 62.72 39.17
CA ASP A 575 -50.68 63.54 40.40
C ASP A 575 -51.50 62.77 41.47
N GLU A 576 -51.49 63.01 42.80
CA GLU A 576 -51.57 64.27 43.52
C GLU A 576 -51.44 63.97 45.04
N THR A 577 -50.46 64.55 45.74
CA THR A 577 -50.54 65.24 47.07
C THR A 577 -49.17 65.59 47.60
#